data_AF-X0ZRF9-F1
#
_entry.id   AF-X0ZRF9-F1
#
_cell.length_a   1.000
_cell.length_b   1.000
_cell.length_c   1.000
_cell.angle_alpha   90.00
_cell.angle_beta   90.00
_cell.angle_gamma   90.00
#
_symmetry.space_group_name_H-M   'P 1'
#
loop_
_entity.id
_entity.type
_entity.pdbx_description
1 polymer ?
#
loop_
_entity_poly.entity_id
_entity_poly.type
_entity_poly.pdbx_seq_one_letter_code
_entity_poly.pdbx_strand_id
1 'polypeptide(L)'
;FDLTSTGDGSRTTVYGRIDLSQYISVTENRGLAVKAVYFQVREQSSAALPNTGVWDPVASYLGSSATAGETSALKLYATTRAYENAADVGIASPDVLCVQQYTSTTSPTGIGYCVTTDDWYGPEDLHPSGYVLVSDLLIGVAADNWIRNDDDTLEVDILLIAESVKVTKDRMNEMLTQAQDL
;
A
#
# COMPACT_ATOMS: atom_id res chain seq x y z
N PHE A 1 10.67 2.83 -2.37
CA PHE A 1 10.25 2.82 -3.78
C PHE A 1 10.51 4.21 -4.35
N ASP A 2 10.73 4.28 -5.64
CA ASP A 2 11.02 5.53 -6.34
C ASP A 2 9.80 5.94 -7.19
N LEU A 3 9.49 7.23 -7.22
CA LEU A 3 8.44 7.86 -8.03
C LEU A 3 8.94 8.33 -9.41
N THR A 4 10.27 8.33 -9.65
CA THR A 4 10.92 8.92 -10.85
C THR A 4 10.62 8.25 -12.20
N SER A 5 9.81 7.18 -12.30
CA SER A 5 9.73 6.44 -13.57
C SER A 5 9.16 7.27 -14.74
N THR A 6 8.50 8.39 -14.48
CA THR A 6 7.81 9.22 -15.49
C THR A 6 8.04 10.74 -15.36
N GLY A 7 8.67 11.23 -14.29
CA GLY A 7 8.99 12.67 -14.10
C GLY A 7 7.78 13.59 -13.89
N ASP A 8 6.61 13.02 -13.63
CA ASP A 8 5.35 13.70 -13.32
C ASP A 8 4.81 13.33 -11.92
N GLY A 9 5.64 12.68 -11.10
CA GLY A 9 5.24 12.17 -9.79
C GLY A 9 4.31 10.95 -9.84
N SER A 10 4.11 10.35 -11.01
CA SER A 10 3.26 9.16 -11.17
C SER A 10 4.07 7.87 -11.12
N ARG A 11 3.44 6.82 -10.61
CA ARG A 11 4.06 5.50 -10.48
C ARG A 11 3.02 4.43 -10.71
N THR A 12 3.20 3.68 -11.80
CA THR A 12 2.47 2.44 -12.02
C THR A 12 2.74 1.46 -10.88
N THR A 13 1.78 0.57 -10.63
CA THR A 13 1.87 -0.42 -9.55
C THR A 13 3.21 -1.14 -9.53
N VAL A 14 3.88 -1.07 -8.37
CA VAL A 14 5.05 -1.89 -8.05
C VAL A 14 4.79 -2.69 -6.79
N TYR A 15 5.46 -3.83 -6.68
CA TYR A 15 5.27 -4.76 -5.57
C TYR A 15 6.55 -4.98 -4.79
N GLY A 16 6.46 -4.81 -3.47
CA GLY A 16 7.34 -5.46 -2.51
C GLY A 16 6.79 -6.83 -2.12
N ARG A 17 7.66 -7.76 -1.74
CA ARG A 17 7.27 -9.09 -1.24
C ARG A 17 7.82 -9.30 0.16
N ILE A 18 6.96 -9.69 1.08
CA ILE A 18 7.34 -10.13 2.43
C ILE A 18 7.38 -11.66 2.40
N ASP A 19 8.58 -12.21 2.50
CA ASP A 19 8.81 -13.66 2.59
C ASP A 19 8.36 -14.16 3.96
N LEU A 20 7.37 -15.05 3.96
CA LEU A 20 6.77 -15.64 5.15
C LEU A 20 7.06 -17.14 5.25
N SER A 21 8.00 -17.67 4.45
CA SER A 21 8.36 -19.08 4.38
C SER A 21 8.81 -19.70 5.71
N GLN A 22 9.32 -18.88 6.64
CA GLN A 22 9.66 -19.34 7.99
C GLN A 22 8.42 -19.56 8.87
N TYR A 23 7.35 -18.82 8.63
CA TYR A 23 6.13 -18.83 9.43
C TYR A 23 5.05 -19.71 8.83
N ILE A 24 5.06 -19.89 7.51
CA ILE A 24 4.07 -20.65 6.76
C ILE A 24 4.71 -21.94 6.22
N SER A 25 4.03 -23.07 6.36
CA SER A 25 4.49 -24.35 5.84
C SER A 25 3.35 -25.24 5.40
N VAL A 26 3.37 -25.60 4.11
CA VAL A 26 2.39 -26.52 3.52
C VAL A 26 2.60 -27.96 4.02
N THR A 27 3.84 -28.36 4.28
CA THR A 27 4.13 -29.71 4.78
C THR A 27 3.72 -29.89 6.24
N GLU A 28 3.80 -28.82 7.04
CA GLU A 28 3.48 -28.83 8.47
C GLU A 28 2.07 -28.32 8.79
N ASN A 29 1.26 -28.00 7.77
CA ASN A 29 -0.09 -27.47 7.96
C ASN A 29 -0.12 -26.17 8.78
N ARG A 30 0.88 -25.32 8.58
CA ARG A 30 1.06 -24.07 9.32
C ARG A 30 0.76 -22.87 8.43
N GLY A 31 -0.22 -22.08 8.82
CA GLY A 31 -0.52 -20.78 8.23
C GLY A 31 -0.30 -19.66 9.23
N LEU A 32 -0.46 -18.43 8.76
CA LEU A 32 -0.31 -17.22 9.57
C LEU A 32 -1.58 -16.38 9.49
N ALA A 33 -2.30 -16.24 10.60
CA ALA A 33 -3.50 -15.39 10.65
C ALA A 33 -3.08 -13.95 10.95
N VAL A 34 -3.17 -13.08 9.95
CA VAL A 34 -2.87 -11.64 10.06
C VAL A 34 -4.07 -10.92 10.66
N LYS A 35 -3.83 -10.21 11.77
CA LYS A 35 -4.85 -9.46 12.52
C LYS A 35 -4.77 -7.96 12.27
N ALA A 36 -3.57 -7.43 12.04
CA ALA A 36 -3.39 -6.03 11.68
C ALA A 36 -2.20 -5.86 10.73
N VAL A 37 -2.31 -4.86 9.86
CA VAL A 37 -1.24 -4.39 8.98
C VAL A 37 -1.19 -2.87 9.10
N TYR A 38 -0.03 -2.34 9.45
CA TYR A 38 0.20 -0.90 9.45
C TYR A 38 1.25 -0.54 8.41
N PHE A 39 1.03 0.60 7.77
CA PHE A 39 1.97 1.22 6.85
C PHE A 39 2.46 2.52 7.44
N GLN A 40 3.73 2.81 7.25
CA GLN A 40 4.26 4.14 7.47
C GLN A 40 5.11 4.54 6.27
N VAL A 41 4.70 5.58 5.57
CA VAL A 41 5.53 6.19 4.53
C VAL A 41 6.54 7.10 5.21
N ARG A 42 7.81 6.95 4.84
CA ARG A 42 8.92 7.77 5.34
C ARG A 42 9.73 8.35 4.20
N GLU A 43 10.31 9.50 4.46
CA GLU A 43 11.20 10.21 3.56
C GLU A 43 12.48 10.51 4.35
N GLN A 44 13.42 9.56 4.36
CA GLN A 44 14.59 9.64 5.23
C GLN A 44 15.53 10.79 4.87
N SER A 45 15.56 11.19 3.60
CA SER A 45 16.46 12.22 3.08
C SER A 45 15.71 13.48 2.62
N SER A 46 14.65 13.86 3.34
CA SER A 46 13.89 15.07 3.00
C SER A 46 14.73 16.33 3.12
N ALA A 47 14.80 17.12 2.05
CA ALA A 47 15.42 18.44 2.09
C ALA A 47 14.61 19.44 2.94
N ALA A 48 13.28 19.30 2.96
CA ALA A 48 12.38 20.19 3.69
C ALA A 48 12.28 19.82 5.18
N LEU A 49 12.32 18.51 5.50
CA LEU A 49 12.17 17.98 6.87
C LEU A 49 13.38 17.10 7.28
N PRO A 50 14.59 17.67 7.35
CA PRO A 50 15.84 16.88 7.45
C PRO A 50 16.02 16.10 8.76
N ASN A 51 15.21 16.37 9.79
CA ASN A 51 15.39 15.80 11.13
C ASN A 51 14.35 14.74 11.50
N THR A 52 13.19 14.70 10.84
CA THR A 52 12.05 13.91 11.31
C THR A 52 11.85 12.61 10.53
N GLY A 53 12.34 12.55 9.29
CA GLY A 53 12.09 11.43 8.38
C GLY A 53 10.60 11.24 8.04
N VAL A 54 9.76 12.21 8.42
CA VAL A 54 8.32 12.22 8.16
C VAL A 54 8.12 12.60 6.70
N TRP A 55 7.35 11.78 6.01
CA TRP A 55 6.94 12.05 4.64
C TRP A 55 5.98 13.25 4.58
N ASP A 56 6.20 14.14 3.60
CA ASP A 56 5.34 15.30 3.41
C ASP A 56 4.02 14.91 2.71
N PRO A 57 2.85 15.08 3.35
CA PRO A 57 1.57 14.68 2.77
C PRO A 57 1.07 15.61 1.66
N VAL A 58 1.78 16.71 1.39
CA VAL A 58 1.42 17.69 0.35
C VAL A 58 2.13 17.32 -0.95
N ALA A 59 1.38 16.71 -1.87
CA ALA A 59 1.89 16.20 -3.15
C ALA A 59 2.37 17.29 -4.13
N SER A 60 1.78 18.48 -4.06
CA SER A 60 2.22 19.69 -4.77
C SER A 60 1.83 20.92 -3.96
N TYR A 61 2.58 22.00 -4.06
CA TYR A 61 2.26 23.25 -3.36
C TYR A 61 1.28 24.15 -4.11
N LEU A 62 1.16 23.95 -5.42
CA LEU A 62 0.31 24.74 -6.30
C LEU A 62 -0.30 23.79 -7.33
N GLY A 63 -1.60 23.95 -7.59
CA GLY A 63 -2.19 23.30 -8.76
C GLY A 63 -1.46 23.76 -10.02
N SER A 64 -1.27 22.84 -10.96
CA SER A 64 -0.72 23.11 -12.30
C SER A 64 -1.57 24.06 -13.15
N SER A 65 -2.79 24.38 -12.72
CA SER A 65 -3.74 25.26 -13.41
C SER A 65 -4.09 26.50 -12.59
N ALA A 66 -4.21 27.66 -13.26
CA ALA A 66 -4.69 28.90 -12.67
C ALA A 66 -6.22 28.91 -12.42
N THR A 67 -6.95 27.90 -12.90
CA THR A 67 -8.42 27.86 -12.83
C THR A 67 -8.98 26.57 -12.22
N ALA A 68 -8.18 25.51 -12.14
CA ALA A 68 -8.57 24.22 -11.57
C ALA A 68 -7.57 23.79 -10.49
N GLY A 69 -8.09 23.18 -9.44
CA GLY A 69 -7.26 22.47 -8.47
C GLY A 69 -6.70 21.18 -9.06
N GLU A 70 -5.77 20.57 -8.35
CA GLU A 70 -5.13 19.32 -8.73
C GLU A 70 -5.27 18.32 -7.61
N THR A 71 -5.57 17.06 -7.96
CA THR A 71 -5.67 15.96 -7.01
C THR A 71 -4.58 14.95 -7.32
N SER A 72 -3.82 14.62 -6.27
CA SER A 72 -2.77 13.62 -6.28
C SER A 72 -3.11 12.53 -5.28
N ALA A 73 -2.67 11.31 -5.56
CA ALA A 73 -2.96 10.17 -4.70
C ALA A 73 -1.75 9.24 -4.57
N LEU A 74 -1.59 8.66 -3.39
CA LEU A 74 -0.72 7.51 -3.14
C LEU A 74 -1.57 6.39 -2.57
N LYS A 75 -1.42 5.18 -3.11
CA LYS A 75 -2.15 4.01 -2.66
C LYS A 75 -1.18 2.89 -2.30
N LEU A 76 -1.37 2.34 -1.11
CA LEU A 76 -0.67 1.19 -0.58
C LEU A 76 -1.68 0.10 -0.27
N TYR A 77 -1.35 -1.16 -0.54
CA TYR A 77 -2.25 -2.26 -0.19
C TYR A 77 -1.49 -3.56 0.02
N ALA A 78 -1.96 -4.34 0.98
CA ALA A 78 -1.48 -5.68 1.26
C ALA A 78 -2.40 -6.71 0.59
N THR A 79 -1.81 -7.61 -0.19
CA THR A 79 -2.55 -8.63 -0.93
C THR A 79 -1.72 -9.90 -1.11
N THR A 80 -2.36 -11.06 -1.25
CA THR A 80 -1.66 -12.30 -1.63
C THR A 80 -1.51 -12.47 -3.14
N ARG A 81 -2.10 -11.57 -3.93
CA ARG A 81 -2.13 -11.64 -5.38
C ARG A 81 -1.71 -10.32 -6.04
N ALA A 82 -0.87 -10.42 -7.07
CA ALA A 82 -0.52 -9.27 -7.87
C ALA A 82 -1.71 -8.88 -8.78
N TYR A 83 -2.06 -7.60 -8.73
CA TYR A 83 -2.99 -6.93 -9.63
C TYR A 83 -2.18 -6.15 -10.67
N GLU A 84 -2.69 -6.08 -11.90
CA GLU A 84 -2.05 -5.29 -12.95
C GLU A 84 -2.07 -3.79 -12.61
N ASN A 85 -3.23 -3.30 -12.18
CA ASN A 85 -3.43 -1.88 -11.84
C ASN A 85 -3.95 -1.70 -10.41
N ALA A 86 -3.39 -0.73 -9.70
CA ALA A 86 -3.86 -0.36 -8.35
C ALA A 86 -5.28 0.24 -8.35
N ALA A 87 -5.76 0.71 -9.51
CA ALA A 87 -7.12 1.18 -9.70
C ALA A 87 -8.17 0.07 -9.49
N ASP A 88 -7.82 -1.19 -9.79
CA ASP A 88 -8.73 -2.34 -9.70
C ASP A 88 -8.81 -2.93 -8.27
N VAL A 89 -8.01 -2.41 -7.35
CA VAL A 89 -7.88 -2.92 -5.98
C VAL A 89 -8.79 -2.13 -5.04
N GLY A 90 -9.91 -2.71 -4.61
CA GLY A 90 -10.78 -2.14 -3.58
C GLY A 90 -10.74 -2.94 -2.28
N ILE A 91 -11.38 -2.41 -1.24
CA ILE A 91 -11.52 -3.09 0.06
C ILE A 91 -12.32 -4.40 -0.02
N ALA A 92 -13.12 -4.57 -1.07
CA ALA A 92 -13.89 -5.77 -1.35
C ALA A 92 -13.26 -6.63 -2.45
N SER A 93 -12.10 -6.24 -2.98
CA SER A 93 -11.41 -7.04 -3.99
C SER A 93 -10.91 -8.34 -3.36
N PRO A 94 -10.91 -9.45 -4.11
CA PRO A 94 -10.39 -10.72 -3.62
C PRO A 94 -8.95 -10.57 -3.11
N ASP A 95 -8.59 -11.33 -2.09
CA ASP A 95 -7.20 -11.45 -1.66
C ASP A 95 -6.54 -10.15 -1.18
N VAL A 96 -7.35 -9.12 -0.87
CA VAL A 96 -6.90 -7.85 -0.28
C VAL A 96 -7.11 -7.89 1.23
N LEU A 97 -6.04 -7.62 1.96
CA LEU A 97 -6.02 -7.66 3.43
C LEU A 97 -6.14 -6.27 4.05
N CYS A 98 -5.54 -5.27 3.40
CA CYS A 98 -5.44 -3.92 3.90
C CYS A 98 -5.24 -2.94 2.75
N VAL A 99 -5.86 -1.77 2.83
CA VAL A 99 -5.70 -0.67 1.88
C VAL A 99 -5.46 0.62 2.64
N GLN A 100 -4.48 1.40 2.22
CA GLN A 100 -4.16 2.73 2.71
C GLN A 100 -4.12 3.69 1.53
N GLN A 101 -4.82 4.81 1.65
CA GLN A 101 -4.89 5.83 0.62
C GLN A 101 -4.50 7.18 1.23
N TYR A 102 -3.65 7.90 0.52
CA TYR A 102 -3.36 9.30 0.79
C TYR A 102 -3.85 10.09 -0.40
N THR A 103 -4.65 11.12 -0.13
CA THR A 103 -5.10 12.05 -1.17
C THR A 103 -4.68 13.45 -0.79
N SER A 104 -4.11 14.18 -1.76
CA SER A 104 -3.75 15.58 -1.61
C SER A 104 -4.47 16.36 -2.70
N THR A 105 -5.24 17.38 -2.34
CA THR A 105 -5.91 18.27 -3.30
C THR A 105 -5.51 19.71 -3.07
N THR A 106 -4.89 20.30 -4.08
CA THR A 106 -4.42 21.68 -4.06
C THR A 106 -5.37 22.61 -4.80
N SER A 107 -5.46 23.86 -4.34
CA SER A 107 -6.17 24.92 -5.05
C SER A 107 -5.52 25.25 -6.40
N PRO A 108 -6.25 25.89 -7.32
CA PRO A 108 -5.64 26.55 -8.47
C PRO A 108 -4.49 27.48 -8.07
N THR A 109 -3.56 27.72 -9.00
CA THR A 109 -2.39 28.57 -8.78
C THR A 109 -2.81 29.96 -8.29
N GLY A 110 -2.23 30.42 -7.17
CA GLY A 110 -2.43 31.79 -6.65
C GLY A 110 -3.50 31.97 -5.57
N ILE A 111 -4.26 30.92 -5.20
CA ILE A 111 -5.25 30.98 -4.10
C ILE A 111 -4.68 30.42 -2.79
N GLY A 112 -3.85 29.38 -2.87
CA GLY A 112 -2.98 28.91 -1.77
C GLY A 112 -3.68 28.12 -0.66
N TYR A 113 -4.40 27.04 -1.00
CA TYR A 113 -4.82 26.04 -0.01
C TYR A 113 -4.56 24.60 -0.50
N CYS A 114 -4.34 23.69 0.45
CA CYS A 114 -4.20 22.26 0.22
C CYS A 114 -5.02 21.50 1.26
N VAL A 115 -5.71 20.45 0.82
CA VAL A 115 -6.42 19.52 1.70
C VAL A 115 -5.75 18.16 1.54
N THR A 116 -5.39 17.54 2.66
CA THR A 116 -4.85 16.19 2.69
C THR A 116 -5.79 15.28 3.46
N THR A 117 -6.00 14.07 2.95
CA THR A 117 -6.76 13.02 3.62
C THR A 117 -5.96 11.72 3.60
N ASP A 118 -6.17 10.94 4.65
CA ASP A 118 -5.61 9.62 4.87
C ASP A 118 -6.80 8.72 5.20
N ASP A 119 -6.99 7.66 4.41
CA ASP A 119 -7.97 6.62 4.65
C ASP A 119 -7.27 5.27 4.76
N TRP A 120 -7.44 4.62 5.93
CA TRP A 120 -6.91 3.29 6.21
C TRP A 120 -8.04 2.30 6.43
N TYR A 121 -7.91 1.13 5.81
CA TYR A 121 -8.81 -0.01 5.97
C TYR A 121 -7.97 -1.23 6.33
N GLY A 122 -8.04 -1.63 7.59
CA GLY A 122 -7.22 -2.70 8.14
C GLY A 122 -7.84 -4.09 7.99
N PRO A 123 -7.05 -5.15 8.26
CA PRO A 123 -7.61 -6.50 8.39
C PRO A 123 -8.65 -6.59 9.52
N GLU A 124 -8.58 -5.75 10.54
CA GLU A 124 -9.59 -5.69 11.61
C GLU A 124 -10.98 -5.30 11.11
N ASP A 125 -11.06 -4.45 10.08
CA ASP A 125 -12.31 -4.05 9.44
C ASP A 125 -12.73 -5.04 8.35
N LEU A 126 -11.77 -5.44 7.50
CA LEU A 126 -12.05 -6.24 6.31
C LEU A 126 -12.19 -7.74 6.61
N HIS A 127 -11.44 -8.23 7.60
CA HIS A 127 -11.35 -9.63 7.98
C HIS A 127 -11.35 -9.77 9.51
N PRO A 128 -12.46 -9.48 10.23
CA PRO A 128 -12.47 -9.33 11.69
C PRO A 128 -11.99 -10.54 12.49
N SER A 129 -11.98 -11.74 11.87
CA SER A 129 -11.46 -12.97 12.47
C SER A 129 -9.97 -13.23 12.18
N GLY A 130 -9.31 -12.31 11.48
CA GLY A 130 -7.97 -12.46 10.90
C GLY A 130 -8.00 -13.07 9.50
N TYR A 131 -7.13 -12.60 8.61
CA TYR A 131 -6.93 -13.18 7.29
C TYR A 131 -5.84 -14.25 7.35
N VAL A 132 -6.16 -15.48 6.97
CA VAL A 132 -5.19 -16.59 7.01
C VAL A 132 -4.35 -16.56 5.75
N LEU A 133 -3.03 -16.48 5.92
CA LEU A 133 -2.03 -16.60 4.88
C LEU A 133 -1.46 -18.02 4.84
N VAL A 134 -1.36 -18.55 3.62
CA VAL A 134 -0.63 -19.79 3.29
C VAL A 134 0.44 -19.57 2.21
N SER A 135 0.71 -18.31 1.90
CA SER A 135 1.72 -17.85 0.95
C SER A 135 2.34 -16.55 1.45
N ASP A 136 3.33 -16.06 0.72
CA ASP A 136 3.91 -14.74 0.95
C ASP A 136 2.89 -13.62 0.74
N LEU A 137 3.21 -12.47 1.33
CA LEU A 137 2.40 -11.26 1.23
C LEU A 137 3.05 -10.27 0.27
N LEU A 138 2.24 -9.68 -0.60
CA LEU A 138 2.64 -8.63 -1.53
C LEU A 138 2.15 -7.28 -1.03
N ILE A 139 3.02 -6.27 -1.10
CA ILE A 139 2.70 -4.88 -0.80
C ILE A 139 2.74 -4.11 -2.11
N GLY A 140 1.55 -3.75 -2.61
CA GLY A 140 1.40 -2.93 -3.81
C GLY A 140 1.51 -1.45 -3.48
N VAL A 141 2.21 -0.71 -4.33
CA VAL A 141 2.37 0.75 -4.24
C VAL A 141 2.12 1.38 -5.60
N ALA A 142 1.30 2.41 -5.66
CA ALA A 142 1.09 3.23 -6.85
C ALA A 142 0.82 4.68 -6.46
N ALA A 143 1.20 5.61 -7.33
CA ALA A 143 0.98 7.04 -7.11
C ALA A 143 0.53 7.72 -8.41
N ASP A 144 -0.28 8.76 -8.29
CA ASP A 144 -0.66 9.65 -9.39
C ASP A 144 -0.34 11.10 -8.98
N ASN A 145 0.38 11.83 -9.85
CA ASN A 145 0.68 13.25 -9.72
C ASN A 145 1.35 13.64 -8.38
N TRP A 146 2.15 12.77 -7.77
CA TRP A 146 2.87 13.07 -6.52
C TRP A 146 4.22 13.74 -6.80
N ILE A 147 4.16 14.93 -7.40
CA ILE A 147 5.33 15.61 -7.99
C ILE A 147 6.38 15.97 -6.95
N ARG A 148 5.97 16.28 -5.72
CA ARG A 148 6.88 16.81 -4.71
C ARG A 148 8.08 15.92 -4.40
N ASN A 149 7.88 14.62 -4.47
CA ASN A 149 8.88 13.62 -4.17
C ASN A 149 9.29 12.87 -5.45
N ASP A 150 9.12 13.49 -6.63
CA ASP A 150 9.37 12.83 -7.91
C ASP A 150 10.81 12.35 -8.06
N ASP A 151 11.78 13.09 -7.50
CA ASP A 151 13.21 12.79 -7.44
C ASP A 151 13.65 12.08 -6.14
N ASP A 152 12.73 11.87 -5.19
CA ASP A 152 13.04 11.28 -3.90
C ASP A 152 12.78 9.77 -3.86
N THR A 153 13.61 9.04 -3.11
CA THR A 153 13.31 7.66 -2.73
C THR A 153 12.51 7.65 -1.43
N LEU A 154 11.25 7.24 -1.52
CA LEU A 154 10.37 7.03 -0.37
C LEU A 154 10.55 5.62 0.21
N GLU A 155 10.41 5.47 1.52
CA GLU A 155 10.41 4.19 2.21
C GLU A 155 9.01 3.87 2.71
N VAL A 156 8.66 2.58 2.73
CA VAL A 156 7.42 2.10 3.37
C VAL A 156 7.83 1.10 4.42
N ASP A 157 7.64 1.46 5.68
CA ASP A 157 7.72 0.50 6.77
C ASP A 157 6.38 -0.23 6.87
N ILE A 158 6.46 -1.55 7.08
CA ILE A 158 5.30 -2.41 7.24
C ILE A 158 5.41 -3.14 8.58
N LEU A 159 4.37 -3.01 9.41
CA LEU A 159 4.22 -3.82 10.62
C LEU A 159 3.08 -4.81 10.43
N LEU A 160 3.39 -6.10 10.58
CA LEU A 160 2.41 -7.19 10.58
C LEU A 160 2.21 -7.69 12.01
N ILE A 161 0.95 -7.68 12.47
CA ILE A 161 0.55 -8.36 13.71
C ILE A 161 -0.19 -9.62 13.30
N ALA A 162 0.40 -10.77 13.62
CA ALA A 162 -0.14 -12.05 13.20
C ALA A 162 0.13 -13.16 14.21
N GLU A 163 -0.63 -14.24 14.12
CA GLU A 163 -0.45 -15.44 14.94
C GLU A 163 -0.36 -16.71 14.09
N SER A 164 0.43 -17.67 14.55
CA SER A 164 0.53 -18.97 13.89
C SER A 164 -0.77 -19.74 14.09
N VAL A 165 -1.31 -20.30 13.00
CA VAL A 165 -2.51 -21.13 13.04
C VAL A 165 -2.28 -22.46 12.33
N LYS A 166 -2.95 -23.51 12.79
CA LYS A 166 -3.01 -24.78 12.06
C LYS A 166 -4.11 -24.69 11.02
N VAL A 167 -3.80 -25.06 9.79
CA VAL A 167 -4.74 -25.08 8.65
C VAL A 167 -4.92 -26.52 8.21
N THR A 168 -6.16 -26.96 7.96
CA THR A 168 -6.38 -28.33 7.47
C THR A 168 -5.80 -28.48 6.06
N LYS A 169 -5.37 -29.70 5.69
CA LYS A 169 -4.81 -29.97 4.35
C LYS A 169 -5.76 -29.56 3.23
N ASP A 170 -7.05 -29.89 3.38
CA ASP A 170 -8.07 -29.56 2.40
C ASP A 170 -8.21 -28.05 2.23
N ARG A 171 -8.24 -27.30 3.34
CA ARG A 171 -8.31 -25.83 3.31
C ARG A 171 -7.05 -25.19 2.72
N MET A 172 -5.87 -25.75 3.01
CA MET A 172 -4.62 -25.28 2.41
C MET A 172 -4.60 -25.50 0.91
N ASN A 173 -5.04 -26.67 0.45
CA ASN A 173 -5.12 -26.97 -0.97
C ASN A 173 -6.09 -26.03 -1.68
N GLU A 174 -7.27 -25.77 -1.11
CA GLU A 174 -8.22 -24.77 -1.64
C GLU A 174 -7.56 -23.40 -1.83
N MET A 175 -6.87 -22.90 -0.80
CA MET A 175 -6.23 -21.58 -0.84
C MET A 175 -5.08 -21.51 -1.83
N LEU A 176 -4.30 -22.59 -1.97
CA LEU A 176 -3.23 -22.67 -2.96
C LEU A 176 -3.78 -22.78 -4.39
N THR A 177 -4.89 -23.50 -4.60
CA THR A 177 -5.53 -23.57 -5.91
C THR A 177 -6.14 -22.23 -6.32
N GLN A 178 -6.73 -21.48 -5.38
CA GLN A 178 -7.21 -20.12 -5.64
C GLN A 178 -6.07 -19.18 -6.05
N ALA A 179 -4.87 -19.36 -5.50
CA ALA A 179 -3.69 -18.60 -5.90
C ALA A 179 -3.15 -19.01 -7.29
N GLN A 180 -3.51 -20.19 -7.81
CA GLN A 180 -3.02 -20.72 -9.10
C GLN A 180 -4.01 -20.58 -10.26
N ASP A 181 -5.31 -20.43 -10.00
CA ASP A 181 -6.36 -20.42 -11.05
C ASP A 181 -6.46 -19.05 -11.76
N LEU A 182 -5.30 -18.57 -12.24
CA LEU A 182 -5.12 -17.36 -13.03
C LEU A 182 -4.20 -17.56 -14.23
#